data_AF-A0A0D7BU54-F1
#
_entry.id   AF-A0A0D7BU54-F1
#
_cell.length_a   1.000
_cell.length_b   1.000
_cell.length_c   1.000
_cell.angle_alpha   90.00
_cell.angle_beta   90.00
_cell.angle_gamma   90.00
#
_symmetry.space_group_name_H-M   'P 1'
#
loop_
_entity.id
_entity.type
_entity.pdbx_description
1 polymer ?
#
loop_
_entity_poly.entity_id
_entity_poly.type
_entity_poly.pdbx_seq_one_letter_code
_entity_poly.pdbx_strand_id
1 'polypeptide(L)'
;MNLETVEDVTAEDEATAPIPPHACTSLTWRQYVAYSDTFHVPVFYFSVHDANGSPLSLLELIQTSIFRAELQTGTQKTDFGLSRAGSTFPLLSQGDHPTLGIPCWYLHPCETGRAVAELLGEDDSSALRWLEMWFVVLGTAIYT
;
A
#
# COMPACT_ATOMS: atom_id res chain seq x y z
N MET A 1 -2.02 -57.30 48.55
CA MET A 1 -2.91 -56.11 48.46
C MET A 1 -2.39 -55.30 47.30
N ASN A 2 -3.27 -55.08 46.32
CA ASN A 2 -2.94 -54.67 44.96
C ASN A 2 -2.48 -53.21 44.91
N LEU A 3 -1.40 -52.95 44.16
CA LEU A 3 -0.98 -51.60 43.81
C LEU A 3 -1.57 -51.30 42.43
N GLU A 4 -2.48 -50.33 42.37
CA GLU A 4 -3.11 -49.86 41.14
C GLU A 4 -2.07 -49.16 40.26
N THR A 5 -1.80 -49.70 39.08
CA THR A 5 -1.09 -49.01 38.00
C THR A 5 -2.05 -48.03 37.34
N VAL A 6 -1.87 -46.74 37.60
CA VAL A 6 -2.54 -45.65 36.89
C VAL A 6 -1.82 -45.47 35.55
N GLU A 7 -2.48 -45.87 34.46
CA GLU A 7 -2.03 -45.54 33.11
C GLU A 7 -2.33 -44.06 32.84
N ASP A 8 -1.27 -43.25 32.80
CA ASP A 8 -1.31 -41.86 32.37
C ASP A 8 -1.44 -41.83 30.84
N VAL A 9 -2.69 -41.79 30.36
CA VAL A 9 -3.00 -41.58 28.94
C VAL A 9 -2.86 -40.09 28.66
N THR A 10 -1.65 -39.69 28.26
CA THR A 10 -1.43 -38.39 27.61
C THR A 10 -2.03 -38.45 26.21
N ALA A 11 -3.28 -37.99 26.08
CA ALA A 11 -3.90 -37.76 24.79
C ALA A 11 -3.24 -36.52 24.16
N GLU A 12 -2.37 -36.74 23.18
CA GLU A 12 -1.77 -35.69 22.36
C GLU A 12 -2.89 -35.04 21.52
N ASP A 13 -3.20 -33.77 21.81
CA ASP A 13 -4.14 -32.93 21.08
C ASP A 13 -3.53 -32.53 19.72
N GLU A 14 -3.62 -33.44 18.75
CA GLU A 14 -3.14 -33.25 17.38
C GLU A 14 -4.18 -32.49 16.53
N ALA A 15 -4.59 -31.30 16.98
CA ALA A 15 -5.59 -30.45 16.31
C ALA A 15 -4.98 -29.34 15.42
N THR A 16 -3.67 -29.32 15.21
CA THR A 16 -3.04 -28.33 14.31
C THR A 16 -2.92 -28.92 12.91
N ALA A 17 -3.89 -28.63 12.04
CA ALA A 17 -3.73 -28.92 10.62
C ALA A 17 -2.48 -28.18 10.08
N PRO A 18 -1.56 -28.85 9.37
CA PRO A 18 -0.39 -28.19 8.81
C PRO A 18 -0.83 -27.10 7.84
N ILE A 19 -0.30 -25.89 8.04
CA ILE A 19 -0.52 -24.75 7.14
C ILE A 19 -0.02 -25.20 5.76
N PRO A 20 -0.86 -25.23 4.71
CA PRO A 20 -0.42 -25.67 3.41
C PRO A 20 0.75 -24.78 2.95
N PRO A 21 1.81 -25.35 2.32
CA PRO A 21 3.01 -24.64 1.89
C PRO A 21 2.76 -23.55 0.82
N HIS A 22 1.50 -23.36 0.44
CA HIS A 22 1.01 -22.37 -0.52
C HIS A 22 -0.19 -21.59 0.02
N ALA A 23 -0.31 -21.43 1.35
CA ALA A 23 -1.29 -20.51 1.92
C ALA A 23 -1.06 -19.13 1.29
N CYS A 24 -1.96 -18.75 0.37
CA CYS A 24 -1.96 -17.45 -0.26
C CYS A 24 -2.00 -16.42 0.87
N THR A 25 -0.91 -15.67 1.05
CA THR A 25 -0.87 -14.59 2.05
C THR A 25 -1.85 -13.53 1.58
N SER A 26 -3.05 -13.55 2.14
CA SER A 26 -4.05 -12.54 1.84
C SER A 26 -3.56 -11.20 2.37
N LEU A 27 -3.63 -10.18 1.52
CA LEU A 27 -3.32 -8.81 1.89
C LEU A 27 -4.62 -8.02 1.97
N THR A 28 -4.74 -7.21 3.02
CA THR A 28 -5.83 -6.23 3.13
C THR A 28 -5.32 -4.88 2.68
N TRP A 29 -5.81 -4.38 1.55
CA TRP A 29 -5.46 -3.07 1.01
C TRP A 29 -6.62 -2.09 1.19
N ARG A 30 -6.39 -1.04 1.98
CA ARG A 30 -7.35 0.06 2.16
C ARG A 30 -6.84 1.30 1.44
N GLN A 31 -7.71 1.92 0.65
CA GLN A 31 -7.38 3.04 -0.22
C GLN A 31 -8.24 4.24 0.15
N TYR A 32 -7.65 5.43 0.10
CA TYR A 32 -8.28 6.68 0.46
C TYR A 32 -7.86 7.78 -0.51
N VAL A 33 -8.75 8.75 -0.70
CA VAL A 33 -8.46 9.97 -1.45
C VAL A 33 -8.77 11.15 -0.56
N ALA A 34 -7.80 12.03 -0.37
CA ALA A 34 -7.97 13.27 0.36
C ALA A 34 -7.42 14.42 -0.47
N TYR A 35 -8.07 15.58 -0.40
CA TYR A 35 -7.61 16.77 -1.10
C TYR A 35 -6.44 17.42 -0.35
N SER A 36 -5.39 17.81 -1.06
CA SER A 36 -4.29 18.59 -0.49
C SER A 36 -4.54 20.07 -0.66
N ASP A 37 -4.68 20.80 0.46
CA ASP A 37 -4.77 22.27 0.44
C ASP A 37 -3.47 22.93 -0.07
N THR A 38 -2.31 22.30 0.16
CA THR A 38 -1.02 22.83 -0.30
C THR A 38 -0.88 22.73 -1.82
N PHE A 39 -1.20 21.57 -2.39
CA PHE A 39 -0.97 21.29 -3.81
C PHE A 39 -2.21 21.46 -4.68
N HIS A 40 -3.37 21.68 -4.08
CA HIS A 40 -4.66 21.87 -4.75
C HIS A 40 -5.05 20.70 -5.68
N VAL A 41 -4.72 19.47 -5.26
CA VAL A 41 -4.99 18.23 -6.01
C VAL A 41 -5.40 17.11 -5.04
N PRO A 42 -6.15 16.09 -5.49
CA PRO A 42 -6.33 14.85 -4.73
C PRO A 42 -5.02 14.11 -4.53
N VAL A 43 -4.89 13.51 -3.35
CA VAL A 43 -3.75 12.70 -2.92
C VAL A 43 -4.26 11.31 -2.62
N PHE A 44 -3.56 10.31 -3.14
CA PHE A 44 -3.86 8.92 -2.89
C PHE A 44 -3.11 8.43 -1.65
N TYR A 45 -3.87 8.05 -0.62
CA TYR A 45 -3.39 7.44 0.61
C TYR A 45 -3.82 5.98 0.66
N PHE A 46 -3.01 5.13 1.27
CA PHE A 46 -3.38 3.74 1.45
C PHE A 46 -2.64 3.08 2.62
N SER A 47 -3.18 1.95 3.07
CA SER A 47 -2.50 1.06 4.01
C SER A 47 -2.66 -0.39 3.55
N VAL A 48 -1.61 -1.18 3.74
CA VAL A 48 -1.59 -2.60 3.39
C VAL A 48 -1.21 -3.39 4.61
N HIS A 49 -1.99 -4.42 4.91
CA HIS A 49 -1.77 -5.27 6.07
C HIS A 49 -1.72 -6.73 5.63
N ASP A 50 -0.94 -7.53 6.34
CA ASP A 50 -0.89 -8.99 6.17
C ASP A 50 -2.18 -9.66 6.69
N ALA A 51 -2.24 -10.99 6.60
CA ALA A 51 -3.37 -11.79 7.08
C ALA A 51 -3.60 -11.69 8.60
N ASN A 52 -2.60 -11.26 9.37
CA ASN A 52 -2.68 -11.07 10.82
C ASN A 52 -3.08 -9.63 11.19
N GLY A 53 -3.22 -8.74 10.20
CA GLY A 53 -3.51 -7.33 10.40
C GLY A 53 -2.29 -6.47 10.70
N SER A 54 -1.07 -6.99 10.57
CA SER A 54 0.17 -6.23 10.72
C SER A 54 0.40 -5.35 9.48
N PRO A 55 0.74 -4.05 9.61
CA PRO A 55 1.01 -3.20 8.47
C PRO A 55 2.32 -3.60 7.78
N LEU A 56 2.35 -3.56 6.45
CA LEU A 56 3.55 -3.85 5.68
C LEU A 56 4.56 -2.69 5.75
N SER A 57 5.84 -3.03 5.91
CA SER A 57 6.97 -2.12 5.71
C SER A 57 7.13 -1.74 4.24
N LEU A 58 7.95 -0.71 3.94
CA LEU A 58 8.23 -0.35 2.55
C LEU A 58 8.81 -1.53 1.76
N LEU A 59 9.73 -2.29 2.36
CA LEU A 59 10.41 -3.40 1.70
C LEU A 59 9.46 -4.54 1.35
N GLU A 60 8.49 -4.84 2.21
CA GLU A 60 7.44 -5.83 1.91
C GLU A 60 6.48 -5.27 0.86
N LEU A 61 6.09 -4.00 0.98
CA LEU A 61 5.14 -3.36 0.08
C LEU A 61 5.63 -3.37 -1.38
N ILE A 62 6.90 -3.06 -1.62
CA ILE A 62 7.49 -3.10 -2.98
C ILE A 62 7.62 -4.50 -3.57
N GLN A 63 7.54 -5.55 -2.74
CA GLN A 63 7.54 -6.94 -3.22
C GLN A 63 6.14 -7.40 -3.64
N THR A 64 5.10 -6.65 -3.28
CA THR A 64 3.72 -6.90 -3.71
C THR A 64 3.52 -6.50 -5.18
N SER A 65 2.42 -6.99 -5.76
CA SER A 65 1.98 -6.58 -7.11
C SER A 65 1.22 -5.25 -7.13
N ILE A 66 1.23 -4.46 -6.05
CA ILE A 66 0.50 -3.19 -5.99
C ILE A 66 1.16 -2.14 -6.89
N PHE A 67 2.49 -2.11 -6.92
CA PHE A 67 3.22 -1.14 -7.75
C PHE A 67 3.56 -1.71 -9.11
N ARG A 68 3.56 -0.84 -10.12
CA ARG A 68 4.14 -1.17 -11.42
C ARG A 68 5.67 -1.31 -11.30
N ALA A 69 6.25 -2.22 -12.08
CA ALA A 69 7.68 -2.50 -12.01
C ALA A 69 8.53 -1.27 -12.40
N GLU A 70 8.02 -0.47 -13.33
CA GLU A 70 8.63 0.76 -13.81
C GLU A 70 8.81 1.79 -12.68
N LEU A 71 7.91 1.77 -11.68
CA LEU A 71 7.95 2.67 -10.54
C LEU A 71 9.18 2.45 -9.65
N GLN A 72 9.75 1.25 -9.67
CA GLN A 72 10.89 0.88 -8.81
C GLN A 72 12.24 1.14 -9.49
N THR A 73 12.26 1.33 -10.81
CA THR A 73 13.51 1.45 -11.57
C THR A 73 14.18 2.79 -11.30
N GLY A 74 15.45 2.76 -10.88
CA GLY A 74 16.22 3.97 -10.58
C GLY A 74 15.76 4.72 -9.32
N THR A 75 15.11 4.02 -8.39
CA THR A 75 14.67 4.57 -7.10
C THR A 75 15.64 4.25 -5.96
N GLN A 76 15.74 5.18 -5.00
CA GLN A 76 16.38 5.01 -3.70
C GLN A 76 15.30 4.77 -2.65
N LYS A 77 15.57 3.81 -1.75
CA LYS A 77 14.66 3.39 -0.68
C LYS A 77 15.19 3.88 0.67
N THR A 78 14.30 4.37 1.52
CA THR A 78 14.52 4.57 2.95
C THR A 78 13.44 3.81 3.72
N ASP A 79 13.49 3.78 5.05
CA ASP A 79 12.45 3.09 5.83
C ASP A 79 11.05 3.71 5.63
N PHE A 80 11.00 4.99 5.26
CA PHE A 80 9.78 5.80 5.23
C PHE A 80 9.45 6.36 3.84
N GLY A 81 10.19 6.01 2.80
CA GLY A 81 9.92 6.52 1.47
C GLY A 81 10.71 5.92 0.33
N LEU A 82 10.18 6.15 -0.87
CA LEU A 82 10.76 5.75 -2.15
C LEU A 82 10.96 7.00 -2.99
N SER A 83 12.19 7.32 -3.37
CA SER A 83 12.54 8.52 -4.15
C SER A 83 13.17 8.15 -5.48
N ARG A 84 12.92 8.91 -6.56
CA ARG A 84 13.66 8.77 -7.81
C ARG A 84 15.01 9.47 -7.66
N ALA A 85 16.08 8.92 -8.23
CA ALA A 85 17.35 9.63 -8.30
C ALA A 85 17.16 11.03 -8.93
N GLY A 86 17.57 12.08 -8.21
CA GLY A 86 17.46 13.47 -8.64
C GLY A 86 16.11 14.15 -8.36
N SER A 87 15.12 13.47 -7.76
CA SER A 87 13.87 14.13 -7.35
C SER A 87 14.03 14.87 -6.02
N THR A 88 13.46 16.07 -5.92
CA THR A 88 13.44 16.86 -4.67
C THR A 88 12.48 16.26 -3.65
N PHE A 89 11.37 15.67 -4.11
CA PHE A 89 10.39 15.02 -3.27
C PHE A 89 10.40 13.50 -3.50
N PRO A 90 10.15 12.70 -2.45
CA PRO A 90 9.92 11.27 -2.60
C PRO A 90 8.68 11.01 -3.45
N LEU A 91 8.69 9.92 -4.19
CA LEU A 91 7.52 9.46 -4.95
C LEU A 91 6.47 8.87 -4.01
N LEU A 92 6.92 8.05 -3.06
CA LEU A 92 6.09 7.45 -2.02
C LEU A 92 6.62 7.86 -0.65
N SER A 93 5.74 8.20 0.28
CA SER A 93 6.10 8.54 1.66
C SER A 93 5.12 7.95 2.66
N GLN A 94 5.58 7.81 3.90
CA GLN A 94 4.72 7.49 5.02
C GLN A 94 4.32 8.76 5.79
N GLY A 95 3.09 8.81 6.28
CA GLY A 95 2.58 9.88 7.12
C GLY A 95 1.16 9.56 7.59
N ASP A 96 0.52 10.49 8.28
CA ASP A 96 -0.85 10.29 8.74
C ASP A 96 -1.88 10.71 7.70
N HIS A 97 -2.97 9.96 7.59
CA HIS A 97 -4.12 10.34 6.79
C HIS A 97 -4.73 11.65 7.34
N PRO A 98 -4.94 12.69 6.52
CA PRO A 98 -5.21 14.05 7.02
C PRO A 98 -6.52 14.19 7.81
N THR A 99 -7.50 13.32 7.55
CA THR A 99 -8.79 13.33 8.27
C THR A 99 -8.90 12.25 9.34
N LEU A 100 -8.18 11.14 9.17
CA LEU A 100 -8.37 9.94 10.01
C LEU A 100 -7.31 9.85 11.10
N GLY A 101 -6.16 10.54 10.94
CA GLY A 101 -5.05 10.49 11.88
C GLY A 101 -4.39 9.11 12.00
N ILE A 102 -4.58 8.24 11.01
CA ILE A 102 -4.00 6.89 10.99
C ILE A 102 -2.77 6.85 10.08
N PRO A 103 -1.75 6.04 10.40
CA PRO A 103 -0.59 5.86 9.53
C PRO A 103 -0.99 5.31 8.16
N CYS A 104 -0.48 5.95 7.11
CA CYS A 104 -0.70 5.59 5.71
C CYS A 104 0.57 5.82 4.88
N TRP A 105 0.65 5.09 3.78
CA TRP A 105 1.49 5.44 2.65
C TRP A 105 0.74 6.41 1.76
N TYR A 106 1.44 7.34 1.11
CA TYR A 106 0.86 8.24 0.12
C TYR A 106 1.82 8.54 -1.01
N LEU A 107 1.26 8.69 -2.22
CA LEU A 107 2.00 9.18 -3.37
C LEU A 107 2.10 10.70 -3.27
N HIS A 108 3.33 11.23 -3.36
CA HIS A 108 3.53 12.66 -3.16
C HIS A 108 2.87 13.47 -4.30
N PRO A 109 2.02 14.45 -3.99
CA PRO A 109 1.15 15.06 -5.00
C PRO A 109 1.82 16.16 -5.83
N CYS A 110 3.06 16.58 -5.53
CA CYS A 110 3.66 17.78 -6.13
C CYS A 110 3.70 17.80 -7.66
N GLU A 111 3.91 16.64 -8.30
CA GLU A 111 3.95 16.54 -9.78
C GLU A 111 2.60 16.16 -10.39
N THR A 112 1.58 15.88 -9.56
CA THR A 112 0.28 15.36 -10.02
C THR A 112 -0.44 16.37 -10.91
N GLY A 113 -0.48 17.64 -10.50
CA GLY A 113 -1.12 18.70 -11.28
C GLY A 113 -0.49 18.84 -12.67
N ARG A 114 0.84 18.80 -12.77
CA ARG A 114 1.57 18.85 -14.04
C ARG A 114 1.29 17.61 -14.90
N ALA A 115 1.38 16.41 -14.31
CA ALA A 115 1.13 15.16 -15.03
C ALA A 115 -0.30 15.08 -15.61
N VAL A 116 -1.30 15.53 -14.85
CA VAL A 116 -2.69 15.59 -15.34
C VAL A 116 -2.84 16.63 -16.44
N ALA A 117 -2.23 17.81 -16.29
CA ALA A 117 -2.27 18.86 -17.31
C ALA A 117 -1.63 18.44 -18.65
N GLU A 118 -0.62 17.58 -18.64
CA GLU A 118 -0.03 17.02 -19.87
C GLU A 118 -0.97 16.06 -20.61
N LEU A 119 -1.92 15.44 -19.90
CA LEU A 119 -2.91 14.53 -20.49
C LEU A 119 -4.21 15.25 -20.86
N LEU A 120 -4.56 16.32 -20.14
CA LEU A 120 -5.66 17.20 -20.51
C LEU A 120 -5.27 18.01 -21.76
N GLY A 121 -6.03 17.85 -22.84
CA GLY A 121 -5.97 18.79 -23.96
C GLY A 121 -6.55 20.16 -23.58
N GLU A 122 -6.43 21.14 -24.47
CA GLU A 122 -6.79 22.54 -24.21
C GLU A 122 -8.30 22.79 -23.96
N ASP A 123 -9.19 21.84 -24.30
CA ASP A 123 -10.62 22.10 -24.50
C ASP A 123 -11.57 21.38 -23.51
N ASP A 124 -11.06 20.61 -22.55
CA ASP A 124 -11.91 19.81 -21.64
C ASP A 124 -11.52 19.99 -20.17
N SER A 125 -11.94 21.12 -19.60
CA SER A 125 -11.58 21.58 -18.24
C SER A 125 -12.58 21.18 -17.16
N SER A 126 -13.47 20.21 -17.43
CA SER A 126 -14.43 19.78 -16.40
C SER A 126 -13.72 19.10 -15.23
N ALA A 127 -14.21 19.34 -14.01
CA ALA A 127 -13.64 18.71 -12.80
C ALA A 127 -13.71 17.18 -12.85
N LEU A 128 -14.75 16.63 -13.48
CA LEU A 128 -14.88 15.19 -13.71
C LEU A 128 -13.78 14.68 -14.63
N ARG A 129 -13.54 15.37 -15.76
CA ARG A 129 -12.46 15.00 -16.70
C ARG A 129 -11.09 15.08 -16.04
N TRP A 130 -10.86 16.11 -15.24
CA TRP A 130 -9.62 16.24 -14.46
C TRP A 130 -9.43 15.04 -13.53
N LEU A 131 -10.49 14.62 -12.82
CA LEU A 131 -10.45 13.45 -11.93
C LEU A 131 -10.21 12.14 -12.69
N GLU A 132 -10.83 11.96 -13.86
CA GLU A 132 -10.57 10.81 -14.73
C GLU A 132 -9.08 10.74 -15.15
N MET A 133 -8.52 11.86 -15.59
CA MET A 133 -7.11 11.93 -15.97
C MET A 133 -6.20 11.71 -14.77
N TRP A 134 -6.60 12.17 -13.58
CA TRP A 134 -5.90 11.85 -12.35
C TRP A 134 -5.87 10.34 -12.06
N PHE A 135 -6.97 9.61 -12.26
CA PHE A 135 -6.96 8.15 -12.14
C PHE A 135 -6.07 7.48 -13.20
N VAL A 136 -5.96 8.04 -14.41
CA VAL A 136 -5.00 7.56 -15.42
C VAL A 136 -3.56 7.74 -14.94
N VAL A 137 -3.21 8.92 -14.41
CA VAL A 137 -1.88 9.18 -13.83
C VAL A 137 -1.62 8.23 -12.66
N LEU A 138 -2.56 8.08 -11.72
CA LEU A 138 -2.45 7.16 -10.59
C LEU A 138 -2.23 5.71 -11.05
N GLY A 139 -2.97 5.29 -12.06
CA GLY A 139 -2.88 3.97 -12.68
C GLY A 139 -1.53 3.69 -13.36
N THR A 140 -0.68 4.71 -13.59
CA THR A 140 0.71 4.51 -14.05
C THR A 140 1.66 4.13 -12.91
N ALA A 141 1.28 4.41 -11.66
CA ALA A 141 2.08 4.10 -10.47
C ALA A 141 1.68 2.77 -9.83
N ILE A 142 0.37 2.52 -9.74
CA ILE A 142 -0.19 1.37 -9.02
C ILE A 142 -1.19 0.59 -9.88
N TYR A 143 -1.34 -0.69 -9.56
CA TYR A 143 -2.45 -1.52 -10.04
C TYR A 143 -3.63 -1.29 -9.10
N THR A 144 -4.66 -0.60 -9.61
CA THR A 144 -5.95 -0.40 -8.95
C THR A 144 -6.96 -1.47 -9.33
#